data_AF-A0A2D7XGJ9-F1
#
_entry.id   AF-A0A2D7XGJ9-F1
#
_cell.length_a   1.000
_cell.length_b   1.000
_cell.length_c   1.000
_cell.angle_alpha   90.00
_cell.angle_beta   90.00
_cell.angle_gamma   90.00
#
_symmetry.space_group_name_H-M   'P 1'
#
loop_
_entity.id
_entity.type
_entity.pdbx_description
1 polymer ?
#
loop_
_entity_poly.entity_id
_entity_poly.type
_entity_poly.pdbx_seq_one_letter_code
_entity_poly.pdbx_strand_id
1 'polypeptide(L)' 'MSKIRVLCVDDSALVRGLMKEIINGQPDMEVVAVAP' A
#
# COMPACT_ATOMS: atom_id res chain seq x y z
N MET A 1 8.04 -15.08 9.25
CA MET A 1 7.46 -13.81 9.71
C MET A 1 6.32 -13.46 8.78
N SER A 2 5.15 -13.08 9.28
CA SER A 2 4.07 -12.53 8.43
C SER A 2 4.38 -11.07 8.08
N LYS A 3 4.15 -10.67 6.83
CA LYS A 3 4.25 -9.26 6.44
C LYS A 3 3.23 -8.39 7.18
N ILE A 4 3.59 -7.13 7.43
CA ILE A 4 2.67 -6.09 7.89
C ILE A 4 1.70 -5.79 6.74
N ARG A 5 0.40 -5.84 7.05
CA ARG A 5 -0.67 -5.65 6.06
C ARG A 5 -1.10 -4.18 6.08
N VAL A 6 -1.02 -3.53 4.93
CA VAL A 6 -1.32 -2.10 4.78
C VAL A 6 -2.58 -1.90 3.95
N LEU A 7 -3.46 -0.99 4.41
CA LEU A 7 -4.59 -0.44 3.66
C LEU A 7 -4.25 0.99 3.30
N CYS A 8 -4.25 1.33 2.01
CA CYS A 8 -4.07 2.72 1.57
C CYS A 8 -5.44 3.40 1.39
N VAL A 9 -5.66 4.54 2.04
CA VAL A 9 -6.88 5.35 1.95
C VAL A 9 -6.46 6.76 1.52
N ASP A 10 -6.93 7.21 0.36
CA ASP A 10 -6.58 8.53 -0.20
C ASP A 10 -7.54 8.85 -1.36
N ASP A 11 -7.92 10.11 -1.52
CA ASP A 11 -8.84 10.57 -2.55
C ASP A 11 -8.19 10.65 -3.94
N SER A 12 -6.85 10.72 -4.01
CA SER A 12 -6.07 10.74 -5.23
C SER A 12 -5.71 9.34 -5.72
N ALA A 13 -6.22 9.00 -6.91
CA ALA A 13 -5.84 7.76 -7.60
C ALA A 13 -4.31 7.66 -7.86
N LEU A 14 -3.65 8.80 -8.11
CA LEU A 14 -2.21 8.87 -8.33
C LEU A 14 -1.45 8.49 -7.05
N VAL A 15 -1.85 9.06 -5.92
CA VAL A 15 -1.19 8.81 -4.62
C VAL A 15 -1.36 7.34 -4.22
N ARG A 16 -2.56 6.77 -4.37
CA ARG A 16 -2.78 5.34 -4.11
C ARG A 16 -1.85 4.44 -4.94
N GLY A 17 -1.62 4.77 -6.20
CA GLY A 17 -0.70 4.03 -7.07
C GLY A 17 0.75 4.10 -6.58
N LEU A 18 1.24 5.32 -6.33
CA LEU A 18 2.61 5.55 -5.86
C LEU A 18 2.86 4.89 -4.49
N MET A 19 1.95 5.07 -3.53
CA MET A 19 2.00 4.45 -2.20
C MET A 19 2.09 2.92 -2.31
N LYS A 20 1.29 2.32 -3.20
CA LYS A 20 1.29 0.88 -3.42
C LYS A 20 2.64 0.37 -3.91
N GLU A 21 3.29 1.06 -4.85
CA GLU A 21 4.63 0.68 -5.31
C GLU A 21 5.67 0.79 -4.20
N ILE A 22 5.68 1.91 -3.47
CA ILE A 22 6.65 2.14 -2.39
C ILE A 22 6.50 1.07 -1.29
N ILE A 23 5.28 0.81 -0.82
CA ILE A 23 5.03 -0.14 0.28
C ILE A 23 5.35 -1.57 -0.14
N ASN A 24 4.94 -2.01 -1.33
CA ASN A 24 5.24 -3.37 -1.80
C ASN A 24 6.72 -3.58 -2.15
N GLY A 25 7.50 -2.50 -2.26
CA GLY A 25 8.95 -2.55 -2.37
C GLY A 25 9.66 -2.90 -1.05
N GLN A 26 8.97 -2.81 0.09
CA GLN A 26 9.58 -3.19 1.37
C GLN A 26 9.46 -4.68 1.68
N PRO A 27 10.50 -5.30 2.26
CA PRO A 27 10.58 -6.75 2.45
C PRO A 27 9.57 -7.28 3.49
N ASP A 28 9.14 -6.42 4.41
CA ASP A 28 8.27 -6.75 5.54
C ASP A 28 6.83 -6.24 5.37
N MET A 29 6.49 -5.56 4.27
CA MET A 29 5.18 -4.97 4.06
C MET A 29 4.49 -5.46 2.78
N GLU A 30 3.16 -5.35 2.77
CA GLU A 30 2.31 -5.60 1.60
C GLU A 30 1.01 -4.79 1.68
N VAL A 31 0.64 -4.15 0.57
CA VAL A 31 -0.67 -3.49 0.45
C VAL A 31 -1.73 -4.52 0.09
N VAL A 32 -2.72 -4.69 0.98
CA VAL A 32 -3.78 -5.70 0.81
C VAL A 32 -5.09 -5.13 0.29
N ALA A 33 -5.27 -3.82 0.36
CA ALA A 33 -6.44 -3.12 -0.16
C ALA A 33 -6.14 -1.64 -0.39
N VAL A 34 -6.94 -1.01 -1.25
CA VAL A 34 -6.98 0.43 -1.44
C VAL A 34 -8.42 0.90 -1.30
N ALA A 35 -8.65 2.00 -0.60
CA ALA A 35 -9.94 2.65 -0.47
C ALA A 35 -9.91 4.07 -1.07
N PRO A 36 -11.05 4.59 -1.53
CA PRO A 36 -11.20 6.00 -1.92
C PRO A 36 -10.97 6.96 -0.75
#